data_AF-A0A820VFQ5-F1
#
_entry.id   AF-A0A820VFQ5-F1
#
_cell.length_a   1.000
_cell.length_b   1.000
_cell.length_c   1.000
_cell.angle_alpha   90.00
_cell.angle_beta   90.00
_cell.angle_gamma   90.00
#
_symmetry.space_group_name_H-M   'P 1'
#
loop_
_entity.id
_entity.type
_entity.pdbx_description
1 polymer ?
#
loop_
_entity_poly.entity_id
_entity_poly.type
_entity_poly.pdbx_seq_one_letter_code
_entity_poly.pdbx_strand_id
1 'polypeptide(L)'
;FGKETSRTWYRLFITAYNDVPAWNSVIQNSQDFQFDIQVISINDKQPIFNNGSTAINVFIDETTVIGTNILNLTITDLDIDTNLNLGIFNGNIRNTFIFTLFADNSANSTRTQYEAIGQLKLVAPLDFELIQDYRLILFAFDTKNIATINVTVNLYPQNTKAPYFDLMPGYTSYQYEVVDETSYPKLDGHFSFCLILQW
;
A
#
# COMPACT_ATOMS: atom_id res chain seq x y z
N PHE A 1 -26.07 8.19 -20.61
CA PHE A 1 -24.89 9.05 -20.70
C PHE A 1 -23.79 8.43 -19.87
N GLY A 2 -23.10 7.42 -20.42
CA GLY A 2 -21.92 6.80 -19.80
C GLY A 2 -20.66 7.36 -20.44
N LYS A 3 -19.60 7.54 -19.65
CA LYS A 3 -18.32 8.14 -20.04
C LYS A 3 -17.52 7.17 -20.92
N GLU A 4 -17.99 6.96 -22.15
CA GLU A 4 -17.19 6.48 -23.28
C GLU A 4 -16.95 7.63 -24.28
N THR A 5 -17.27 8.88 -23.90
CA THR A 5 -17.06 10.07 -24.73
C THR A 5 -16.25 11.11 -23.96
N SER A 6 -15.20 11.65 -24.58
CA SER A 6 -14.31 12.70 -24.07
C SER A 6 -14.98 14.06 -23.86
N ARG A 7 -16.31 14.14 -23.97
CA ARG A 7 -17.07 15.38 -23.77
C ARG A 7 -17.41 15.58 -22.30
N THR A 8 -16.82 16.62 -21.72
CA THR A 8 -17.01 17.02 -20.32
C THR A 8 -18.07 18.10 -20.14
N TRP A 9 -18.59 18.66 -21.24
CA TRP A 9 -19.68 19.63 -21.22
C TRP A 9 -20.49 19.60 -22.53
N TYR A 10 -21.73 20.07 -22.44
CA TYR A 10 -22.59 20.36 -23.57
C TYR A 10 -23.09 21.79 -23.46
N ARG A 11 -23.18 22.48 -24.59
CA ARG A 11 -23.86 23.77 -24.68
C ARG A 11 -25.11 23.62 -25.51
N LEU A 12 -26.23 23.98 -24.89
CA LEU A 12 -27.54 23.95 -25.50
C LEU A 12 -27.98 25.38 -25.77
N PHE A 13 -28.49 25.61 -26.98
CA PHE A 13 -29.19 26.84 -27.36
C PHE A 13 -30.68 26.52 -27.41
N ILE A 14 -31.48 27.23 -26.63
CA ILE A 14 -32.93 27.10 -26.60
C ILE A 14 -33.50 28.42 -27.08
N THR A 15 -34.30 28.37 -28.14
CA THR A 15 -35.05 29.54 -28.62
C THR A 15 -36.52 29.35 -28.28
N ALA A 16 -37.05 30.24 -27.45
CA ALA A 16 -38.47 30.31 -27.17
C ALA A 16 -39.15 31.27 -28.15
N TYR A 17 -40.29 30.85 -28.71
CA TYR A 17 -41.14 31.67 -29.57
C TYR A 17 -42.47 31.93 -28.87
N ASN A 18 -43.03 33.12 -29.07
CA ASN A 18 -44.30 33.52 -28.46
C ASN A 18 -45.53 32.82 -29.05
N ASP A 19 -45.44 32.18 -30.22
CA ASP A 19 -46.53 31.46 -30.89
C ASP A 19 -46.05 30.24 -31.69
N VAL A 20 -46.95 29.29 -31.99
CA VAL A 20 -46.69 28.14 -32.87
C VAL A 20 -46.35 28.63 -34.28
N PRO A 21 -45.25 28.17 -34.92
CA PRO A 21 -44.91 28.65 -36.26
C PRO A 21 -45.97 28.17 -37.26
N ALA A 22 -46.91 29.04 -37.63
CA ALA A 22 -47.74 28.81 -38.81
C ALA A 22 -46.84 28.92 -40.05
N TRP A 23 -47.01 28.00 -41.01
CA TRP A 23 -46.35 28.06 -42.31
C TRP A 23 -46.52 29.48 -42.87
N ASN A 24 -45.44 30.27 -42.88
CA ASN A 24 -45.33 31.64 -43.39
C ASN A 24 -45.58 32.81 -42.41
N SER A 25 -45.49 32.62 -41.09
CA SER A 25 -45.48 33.75 -40.14
C SER A 25 -44.08 34.33 -39.94
N VAL A 26 -43.96 35.67 -39.97
CA VAL A 26 -42.75 36.38 -39.54
C VAL A 26 -42.60 36.16 -38.04
N ILE A 27 -41.52 35.52 -37.61
CA ILE A 27 -41.21 35.30 -36.19
C ILE A 27 -40.98 36.68 -35.55
N GLN A 28 -41.91 37.14 -34.71
CA GLN A 28 -41.89 38.52 -34.23
C GLN A 28 -41.22 38.69 -32.86
N ASN A 29 -41.17 37.65 -32.01
CA ASN A 29 -40.44 37.71 -30.75
C ASN A 29 -39.85 36.34 -30.43
N SER A 30 -38.51 36.28 -30.36
CA SER A 30 -37.79 35.11 -29.87
C SER A 30 -36.89 35.51 -28.71
N GLN A 31 -36.76 34.62 -27.74
CA GLN A 31 -35.74 34.73 -26.71
C GLN A 31 -34.82 33.52 -26.79
N ASP A 32 -33.53 33.80 -26.95
CA ASP A 32 -32.50 32.80 -26.90
C ASP A 32 -31.98 32.67 -25.47
N PHE A 33 -31.82 31.43 -25.04
CA PHE A 33 -31.19 31.10 -23.78
C PHE A 33 -30.09 30.07 -24.02
N GLN A 34 -28.95 30.27 -23.38
CA GLN A 34 -27.83 29.35 -23.42
C GLN A 34 -27.66 28.64 -22.07
N PHE A 35 -27.69 27.31 -22.07
CA PHE A 35 -27.34 26.49 -20.92
C PHE A 35 -26.05 25.73 -21.17
N ASP A 36 -25.12 25.82 -20.22
CA ASP A 36 -23.94 24.97 -20.18
C ASP A 36 -24.21 23.82 -19.19
N ILE A 37 -24.20 22.59 -19.70
CA ILE A 37 -24.35 21.36 -18.92
C ILE A 37 -22.97 20.78 -18.71
N GLN A 38 -22.54 20.67 -17.46
CA GLN A 38 -21.33 19.95 -17.09
C GLN A 38 -21.66 18.47 -16.87
N VAL A 39 -20.85 17.60 -17.47
CA VAL A 39 -20.95 16.15 -17.25
C VAL A 39 -19.99 15.79 -16.12
N ILE A 40 -20.53 15.36 -14.97
CA ILE A 40 -19.72 14.83 -13.87
C ILE A 40 -19.56 13.32 -14.04
N SER A 41 -18.32 12.83 -13.90
CA SER A 41 -18.07 11.38 -13.93
C SER A 41 -18.51 10.73 -12.64
N ILE A 42 -19.18 9.59 -12.75
CA ILE A 42 -19.37 8.70 -11.62
C ILE A 42 -18.14 7.81 -11.60
N ASN A 43 -17.34 7.87 -10.54
CA ASN A 43 -16.32 6.86 -10.29
C ASN A 43 -17.04 5.51 -10.08
N ASP A 44 -16.86 4.57 -11.00
CA ASP A 44 -17.53 3.27 -10.99
C ASP A 44 -16.59 2.08 -11.23
N LYS A 45 -15.30 2.35 -11.44
CA LYS A 45 -14.24 1.35 -11.55
C LYS A 45 -13.46 1.33 -10.25
N GLN A 46 -13.03 0.14 -9.86
CA GLN A 46 -12.21 -0.01 -8.65
C GLN A 46 -10.72 0.04 -9.02
N PRO A 47 -9.87 0.56 -8.12
CA PRO A 47 -8.42 0.42 -8.26
C PRO A 47 -8.01 -1.05 -8.32
N ILE A 48 -6.89 -1.33 -8.99
CA ILE A 48 -6.34 -2.68 -9.13
C ILE A 48 -4.84 -2.64 -8.88
N PHE A 49 -4.38 -3.56 -8.04
CA PHE A 49 -2.95 -3.81 -7.80
C PHE A 49 -2.38 -4.73 -8.90
N ASN A 50 -1.53 -4.19 -9.78
CA ASN A 50 -0.96 -4.89 -10.94
C ASN A 50 0.37 -5.59 -10.64
N ASN A 51 0.36 -6.50 -9.67
CA ASN A 51 1.60 -7.13 -9.17
C ASN A 51 1.73 -8.62 -9.54
N GLY A 52 0.92 -9.11 -10.48
CA GLY A 52 0.96 -10.49 -11.00
C GLY A 52 0.50 -11.59 -10.03
N SER A 53 0.30 -11.28 -8.75
CA SER A 53 -0.13 -12.20 -7.69
C SER A 53 -1.10 -11.51 -6.74
N THR A 54 -1.99 -12.30 -6.12
CA THR A 54 -2.92 -11.85 -5.07
C THR A 54 -2.23 -11.62 -3.72
N ALA A 55 -1.02 -12.16 -3.54
CA ALA A 55 -0.21 -11.97 -2.35
C ALA A 55 1.28 -11.85 -2.71
N ILE A 56 2.02 -11.04 -1.94
CA ILE A 56 3.45 -10.78 -2.14
C ILE A 56 4.21 -11.17 -0.89
N ASN A 57 5.36 -11.82 -1.07
CA ASN A 57 6.30 -12.12 0.01
C ASN A 57 7.59 -11.36 -0.23
N VAL A 58 8.08 -10.66 0.78
CA VAL A 58 9.36 -9.95 0.77
C VAL A 58 10.18 -10.46 1.94
N PHE A 59 11.51 -10.50 1.77
CA PHE A 59 12.46 -10.92 2.80
C PHE A 59 13.46 -9.79 3.03
N ILE A 60 13.65 -9.39 4.28
CA ILE A 60 14.58 -8.32 4.68
C ILE A 60 15.30 -8.70 5.97
N ASP A 61 16.48 -8.13 6.20
CA ASP A 61 17.21 -8.34 7.46
C ASP A 61 16.58 -7.51 8.59
N GLU A 62 16.63 -7.99 9.84
CA GLU A 62 16.24 -7.17 10.99
C GLU A 62 17.09 -5.89 11.16
N THR A 63 18.29 -5.87 10.57
CA THR A 63 19.18 -4.70 10.56
C THR A 63 18.87 -3.72 9.42
N THR A 64 17.77 -3.94 8.67
CA THR A 64 17.36 -3.04 7.59
C THR A 64 17.20 -1.61 8.10
N VAL A 65 17.83 -0.67 7.39
CA VAL A 65 17.87 0.74 7.80
C VAL A 65 16.48 1.36 7.71
N ILE A 66 16.11 2.15 8.72
CA ILE A 66 14.87 2.94 8.72
C ILE A 66 14.88 3.90 7.52
N GLY A 67 13.73 4.00 6.84
CA GLY A 67 13.55 4.78 5.63
C GLY A 67 13.79 3.99 4.34
N THR A 68 14.26 2.74 4.44
CA THR A 68 14.42 1.84 3.29
C THR A 68 13.09 1.61 2.58
N ASN A 69 13.12 1.70 1.26
CA ASN A 69 12.01 1.26 0.42
C ASN A 69 12.01 -0.27 0.35
N ILE A 70 10.92 -0.89 0.82
CA ILE A 70 10.78 -2.34 0.90
C ILE A 70 10.14 -2.89 -0.37
N LEU A 71 9.13 -2.19 -0.91
CA LEU A 71 8.34 -2.69 -2.03
C LEU A 71 7.63 -1.53 -2.73
N ASN A 72 7.69 -1.51 -4.07
CA ASN A 72 6.84 -0.65 -4.89
C ASN A 72 5.74 -1.51 -5.54
N LEU A 73 4.52 -0.98 -5.56
CA LEU A 73 3.34 -1.63 -6.14
C LEU A 73 2.72 -0.73 -7.18
N THR A 74 2.44 -1.29 -8.36
CA THR A 74 1.73 -0.58 -9.42
C THR A 74 0.23 -0.69 -9.17
N ILE A 75 -0.47 0.44 -9.24
CA ILE A 75 -1.90 0.53 -9.04
C ILE A 75 -2.50 1.25 -10.24
N THR A 76 -3.55 0.68 -10.82
CA THR A 76 -4.25 1.29 -11.95
C THR A 76 -5.73 1.39 -11.67
N ASP A 77 -6.35 2.42 -12.22
CA ASP A 77 -7.77 2.62 -12.19
C ASP A 77 -8.22 3.12 -13.57
N LEU A 78 -9.30 2.54 -14.09
CA LEU A 78 -9.84 2.91 -15.40
C LEU A 78 -10.52 4.29 -15.36
N ASP A 79 -10.86 4.79 -14.17
CA ASP A 79 -11.36 6.14 -13.99
C ASP A 79 -10.21 7.18 -14.09
N ILE A 80 -10.25 8.03 -15.13
CA ILE A 80 -9.18 9.00 -15.44
C ILE A 80 -9.03 10.10 -14.36
N ASP A 81 -10.09 10.35 -13.60
CA ASP A 81 -10.17 11.41 -12.58
C ASP A 81 -10.01 10.83 -11.17
N THR A 82 -9.47 9.61 -11.06
CA THR A 82 -9.22 8.95 -9.77
C THR A 82 -8.29 9.78 -8.89
N ASN A 83 -8.67 9.89 -7.62
CA ASN A 83 -7.83 10.43 -6.55
C ASN A 83 -7.57 9.30 -5.56
N LEU A 84 -6.33 8.81 -5.53
CA LEU A 84 -5.98 7.58 -4.84
C LEU A 84 -5.37 7.85 -3.47
N ASN A 85 -5.99 7.31 -2.43
CA ASN A 85 -5.45 7.25 -1.08
C ASN A 85 -4.93 5.84 -0.78
N LEU A 86 -3.70 5.76 -0.27
CA LEU A 86 -3.02 4.50 0.03
C LEU A 86 -2.76 4.39 1.52
N GLY A 87 -2.77 3.15 2.03
CA GLY A 87 -2.38 2.91 3.41
C GLY A 87 -2.34 1.44 3.79
N ILE A 88 -2.19 1.21 5.09
CA ILE A 88 -2.16 -0.14 5.67
C ILE A 88 -3.40 -0.32 6.52
N PHE A 89 -4.24 -1.27 6.15
CA PHE A 89 -5.50 -1.56 6.82
C PHE A 89 -5.28 -2.41 8.09
N ASN A 90 -4.36 -3.37 8.04
CA ASN A 90 -4.07 -4.27 9.15
C ASN A 90 -2.64 -4.86 9.09
N GLY A 91 -2.18 -5.44 10.19
CA GLY A 91 -0.92 -6.17 10.30
C GLY A 91 0.31 -5.31 10.59
N ASN A 92 0.14 -3.98 10.65
CA ASN A 92 1.23 -3.04 10.91
C ASN A 92 1.51 -2.88 12.40
N ILE A 93 2.03 -3.95 13.02
CA ILE A 93 2.37 -3.95 14.44
C ILE A 93 3.35 -2.82 14.73
N ARG A 94 3.11 -2.03 15.78
CA ARG A 94 3.94 -0.89 16.22
C ARG A 94 4.13 0.23 15.17
N ASN A 95 3.29 0.26 14.13
CA ASN A 95 3.42 1.22 13.02
C ASN A 95 4.80 1.15 12.34
N THR A 96 5.35 -0.06 12.21
CA THR A 96 6.70 -0.28 11.67
C THR A 96 6.85 0.11 10.20
N PHE A 97 5.76 0.06 9.44
CA PHE A 97 5.74 0.40 8.01
C PHE A 97 4.79 1.55 7.69
N ILE A 98 5.04 2.22 6.57
CA ILE A 98 4.06 3.11 5.91
C ILE A 98 3.89 2.69 4.45
N PHE A 99 2.68 2.83 3.93
CA PHE A 99 2.38 2.65 2.52
C PHE A 99 1.77 3.93 1.96
N THR A 100 2.48 4.57 1.03
CA THR A 100 2.16 5.93 0.57
C THR A 100 2.30 6.05 -0.95
N LEU A 101 1.60 7.01 -1.55
CA LEU A 101 1.77 7.35 -2.96
C LEU A 101 3.19 7.86 -3.21
N PHE A 102 3.90 7.24 -4.17
CA PHE A 102 5.25 7.64 -4.57
C PHE A 102 5.25 8.45 -5.87
N ALA A 103 4.50 7.99 -6.86
CA ALA A 103 4.34 8.66 -8.15
C ALA A 103 3.00 8.31 -8.77
N ASP A 104 2.49 9.17 -9.64
CA ASP A 104 1.31 8.91 -10.46
C ASP A 104 1.46 9.50 -11.86
N ASN A 105 0.49 9.23 -12.73
CA ASN A 105 0.42 9.80 -14.07
C ASN A 105 -0.51 11.03 -14.16
N SER A 106 -0.81 11.71 -13.04
CA SER A 106 -1.78 12.81 -13.01
C SER A 106 -1.39 14.06 -13.79
N ALA A 107 -0.10 14.26 -14.00
CA ALA A 107 0.39 15.32 -14.87
C ALA A 107 0.27 14.99 -16.38
N ASN A 108 -0.04 13.75 -16.76
CA ASN A 108 -0.11 13.32 -18.16
C ASN A 108 -1.50 13.61 -18.75
N SER A 109 -1.61 14.66 -19.56
CA SER A 109 -2.87 15.06 -20.21
C SER A 109 -3.36 14.09 -21.29
N THR A 110 -2.53 13.15 -21.75
CA THR A 110 -2.91 12.15 -22.75
C THR A 110 -3.15 10.77 -22.16
N ARG A 111 -3.20 10.65 -20.82
CA ARG A 111 -3.50 9.37 -20.17
C ARG A 111 -4.90 8.89 -20.56
N THR A 112 -5.06 7.57 -20.67
CA THR A 112 -6.36 6.92 -20.90
C THR A 112 -6.91 6.26 -19.64
N GLN A 113 -6.08 6.08 -18.63
CA GLN A 113 -6.41 5.53 -17.33
C GLN A 113 -5.51 6.15 -16.25
N TYR A 114 -5.93 6.10 -14.99
CA TYR A 114 -5.11 6.50 -13.86
C TYR A 114 -4.10 5.40 -13.52
N GLU A 115 -2.85 5.78 -13.31
CA GLU A 115 -1.79 4.87 -12.89
C GLU A 115 -0.94 5.52 -11.80
N ALA A 116 -0.59 4.72 -10.80
CA ALA A 116 0.19 5.14 -9.66
C ALA A 116 1.17 4.06 -9.19
N ILE A 117 2.21 4.49 -8.50
CA ILE A 117 3.16 3.65 -7.77
C ILE A 117 2.95 3.94 -6.28
N GLY A 118 2.51 2.92 -5.54
CA GLY A 118 2.53 2.92 -4.08
C GLY A 118 3.86 2.39 -3.56
N GLN A 119 4.40 3.01 -2.51
CA GLN A 119 5.67 2.64 -1.92
C GLN A 119 5.49 2.23 -0.45
N LEU A 120 5.93 1.02 -0.12
CA LEU A 120 6.01 0.49 1.24
C LEU A 120 7.40 0.79 1.81
N LYS A 121 7.47 1.55 2.90
CA LYS A 121 8.74 1.91 3.56
C LYS A 121 8.78 1.44 4.99
N LEU A 122 9.98 1.10 5.45
CA LEU A 122 10.27 0.89 6.86
C LEU A 122 10.41 2.24 7.58
N VAL A 123 9.74 2.43 8.71
CA VAL A 123 9.79 3.68 9.50
C VAL A 123 10.10 3.49 10.98
N ALA A 124 10.15 2.24 11.45
CA ALA A 124 10.55 1.88 12.80
C ALA A 124 11.59 0.75 12.77
N PRO A 125 12.38 0.55 13.84
CA PRO A 125 13.34 -0.54 13.90
C PRO A 125 12.64 -1.90 13.89
N LEU A 126 13.32 -2.91 13.37
CA LEU A 126 12.92 -4.30 13.39
C LEU A 126 13.62 -5.02 14.55
N ASP A 127 12.99 -6.08 15.03
CA ASP A 127 13.51 -6.95 16.08
C ASP A 127 12.97 -8.36 15.82
N PHE A 128 13.83 -9.24 15.32
CA PHE A 128 13.43 -10.60 14.92
C PHE A 128 12.94 -11.42 16.11
N GLU A 129 13.57 -11.28 17.28
CA GLU A 129 13.17 -12.04 18.48
C GLU A 129 11.78 -11.63 18.98
N LEU A 130 11.32 -10.42 18.66
CA LEU A 130 9.96 -9.98 18.99
C LEU A 130 8.94 -10.36 17.90
N ILE A 131 9.27 -10.10 16.63
CA ILE A 131 8.35 -10.26 15.50
C ILE A 131 9.14 -10.77 14.30
N GLN A 132 8.83 -11.99 13.86
CA GLN A 132 9.54 -12.66 12.75
C GLN A 132 8.95 -12.33 11.37
N ASP A 133 7.65 -12.00 11.31
CA ASP A 133 6.97 -11.63 10.08
C ASP A 133 5.86 -10.59 10.31
N TYR A 134 5.64 -9.75 9.30
CA TYR A 134 4.53 -8.80 9.25
C TYR A 134 3.59 -9.16 8.11
N ARG A 135 2.34 -9.51 8.43
CA ARG A 135 1.29 -9.83 7.44
C ARG A 135 0.41 -8.63 7.22
N LEU A 136 0.85 -7.76 6.32
CA LEU A 136 0.20 -6.49 6.02
C LEU A 136 -0.98 -6.69 5.06
N ILE A 137 -2.08 -6.00 5.35
CA ILE A 137 -3.15 -5.79 4.37
C ILE A 137 -3.04 -4.34 3.92
N LEU A 138 -2.54 -4.12 2.71
CA LEU A 138 -2.44 -2.79 2.11
C LEU A 138 -3.74 -2.45 1.40
N PHE A 139 -4.10 -1.18 1.33
CA PHE A 139 -5.28 -0.72 0.60
C PHE A 139 -4.96 0.42 -0.37
N ALA A 140 -5.81 0.52 -1.40
CA ALA A 140 -5.92 1.64 -2.30
C ALA A 140 -7.39 2.05 -2.40
N PHE A 141 -7.69 3.31 -2.13
CA PHE A 141 -9.05 3.85 -2.07
C PHE A 141 -9.18 5.08 -2.96
N ASP A 142 -10.10 5.05 -3.91
CA ASP A 142 -10.29 6.08 -4.94
C ASP A 142 -11.40 7.09 -4.62
N THR A 143 -11.75 7.23 -3.33
CA THR A 143 -12.93 7.93 -2.76
C THR A 143 -14.24 7.16 -2.71
N LYS A 144 -14.37 6.01 -3.39
CA LYS A 144 -15.61 5.21 -3.39
C LYS A 144 -15.38 3.71 -3.29
N ASN A 145 -14.46 3.19 -4.08
CA ASN A 145 -14.08 1.80 -4.17
C ASN A 145 -12.75 1.57 -3.44
N ILE A 146 -12.62 0.41 -2.82
CA ILE A 146 -11.41 -0.01 -2.12
C ILE A 146 -10.88 -1.31 -2.73
N ALA A 147 -9.58 -1.32 -2.99
CA ALA A 147 -8.84 -2.51 -3.35
C ALA A 147 -7.84 -2.83 -2.25
N THR A 148 -7.61 -4.12 -2.02
CA THR A 148 -6.66 -4.59 -1.00
C THR A 148 -5.68 -5.60 -1.57
N ILE A 149 -4.47 -5.65 -1.02
CA ILE A 149 -3.47 -6.67 -1.33
C ILE A 149 -2.76 -7.13 -0.05
N ASN A 150 -2.49 -8.43 0.03
CA ASN A 150 -1.77 -9.02 1.15
C ASN A 150 -0.26 -9.02 0.87
N VAL A 151 0.52 -8.49 1.81
CA VAL A 151 1.98 -8.45 1.74
C VAL A 151 2.55 -9.04 3.03
N THR A 152 3.34 -10.09 2.91
CA THR A 152 4.09 -10.67 4.04
C THR A 152 5.55 -10.19 3.95
N VAL A 153 5.99 -9.45 4.97
CA VAL A 153 7.40 -9.07 5.14
C VAL A 153 8.01 -10.03 6.15
N ASN A 154 8.88 -10.91 5.67
CA ASN A 154 9.59 -11.89 6.48
C ASN A 154 10.95 -11.32 6.89
N LEU A 155 11.33 -11.52 8.15
CA LEU A 155 12.61 -11.09 8.66
C LEU A 155 13.63 -12.22 8.65
N TYR A 156 14.88 -11.90 8.31
CA TYR A 156 16.03 -12.75 8.61
C TYR A 156 16.70 -12.32 9.91
N PRO A 157 16.99 -13.27 10.83
CA PRO A 157 17.66 -12.97 12.08
C PRO A 157 19.08 -12.51 11.83
N GLN A 158 19.56 -11.56 12.64
CA GLN A 158 20.94 -11.14 12.67
C GLN A 158 21.47 -11.29 14.10
N ASN A 159 22.78 -11.52 14.26
CA ASN A 159 23.36 -11.67 15.59
C ASN A 159 23.63 -10.30 16.23
N THR A 160 22.56 -9.56 16.55
CA THR A 160 22.62 -8.18 17.07
C THR A 160 22.53 -8.09 18.59
N LYS A 161 22.07 -9.15 19.25
CA LYS A 161 21.92 -9.20 20.71
C LYS A 161 23.08 -9.93 21.36
N ALA A 162 23.59 -9.37 22.46
CA ALA A 162 24.59 -10.04 23.28
C ALA A 162 23.97 -11.30 23.93
N PRO A 163 24.76 -12.37 24.11
CA PRO A 163 24.30 -13.53 24.87
C PRO A 163 23.92 -13.09 26.29
N TYR A 164 22.78 -13.56 26.79
CA TYR A 164 22.35 -13.33 28.15
C TYR A 164 21.86 -14.63 28.79
N PHE A 165 21.97 -14.73 30.10
CA PHE A 165 21.45 -15.85 30.88
C PHE A 165 20.16 -15.41 31.56
N ASP A 166 19.07 -16.16 31.36
CA ASP A 166 17.83 -15.99 32.10
C ASP A 166 18.02 -16.55 33.52
N LEU A 167 18.28 -15.67 34.49
CA LEU A 167 18.33 -16.03 35.90
C LEU A 167 16.91 -15.92 36.50
N MET A 168 16.29 -17.06 36.81
CA MET A 168 15.09 -17.14 37.65
C MET A 168 15.29 -16.38 38.97
N PRO A 169 14.38 -15.46 39.34
CA PRO A 169 14.47 -14.70 40.58
C PRO A 169 14.57 -15.64 41.80
N GLY A 170 15.60 -15.45 42.62
CA GLY A 170 15.83 -16.26 43.83
C GLY A 170 16.87 -17.37 43.69
N TYR A 171 17.40 -17.61 42.49
CA TYR A 171 18.52 -18.53 42.27
C TYR A 171 19.82 -17.74 42.12
N THR A 172 20.77 -17.94 43.05
CA THR A 172 22.12 -17.35 42.99
C THR A 172 23.15 -18.28 42.35
N SER A 173 22.75 -19.51 41.99
CA SER A 173 23.61 -20.52 41.40
C SER A 173 22.78 -21.50 40.57
N TYR A 174 23.27 -21.80 39.37
CA TYR A 174 22.78 -22.88 38.53
C TYR A 174 23.79 -24.02 38.58
N GLN A 175 23.33 -25.24 38.89
CA GLN A 175 24.13 -26.44 38.73
C GLN A 175 23.79 -27.05 37.38
N TYR A 176 24.80 -27.19 36.54
CA TYR A 176 24.70 -27.91 35.27
C TYR A 176 25.56 -29.17 35.38
N GLU A 177 25.02 -30.29 34.91
CA GLU A 177 25.81 -31.49 34.70
C GLU A 177 26.51 -31.36 33.36
N VAL A 178 27.83 -31.23 33.38
CA VAL A 178 28.64 -31.19 32.16
C VAL A 178 28.73 -32.62 31.65
N VAL A 179 27.94 -32.92 30.62
CA VAL A 179 28.15 -34.12 29.81
C VAL A 179 29.25 -33.79 28.81
N ASP A 180 30.40 -34.44 28.94
CA ASP A 180 31.54 -34.24 28.04
C ASP A 180 31.19 -34.83 26.67
N GLU A 181 30.59 -34.02 25.78
CA GLU A 181 30.59 -34.33 24.35
C GLU A 181 32.00 -34.08 23.83
N THR A 182 32.84 -35.10 23.95
CA THR A 182 34.22 -35.10 23.47
C THR A 182 34.24 -34.82 21.97
N SER A 183 34.42 -33.57 21.55
CA SER A 183 35.20 -33.15 20.37
C SER A 183 35.07 -31.65 20.06
N TYR A 184 35.54 -30.77 20.95
CA TYR A 184 35.97 -29.44 20.52
C TYR A 184 37.45 -29.24 20.85
N PRO A 185 38.28 -28.81 19.89
CA PRO A 185 39.66 -28.49 20.17
C PRO A 185 39.71 -27.32 21.15
N LYS A 186 40.37 -27.53 22.30
CA LYS A 186 40.75 -26.48 23.24
C LYS A 186 41.44 -25.36 22.46
N LEU A 187 40.77 -24.23 22.32
CA LEU A 187 41.44 -22.96 22.06
C LEU A 187 41.90 -22.43 23.41
N ASP A 188 43.19 -22.10 23.49
CA ASP A 188 43.91 -21.72 24.70
C ASP A 188 43.07 -20.90 25.69
N GLY A 189 42.87 -21.45 26.88
CA GLY A 189 42.34 -20.73 28.05
C GLY A 189 40.84 -20.37 28.04
N HIS A 190 40.09 -20.67 26.98
CA HIS A 190 38.66 -20.39 26.90
C HIS A 190 37.83 -21.67 26.93
N PHE A 191 36.95 -21.79 27.93
CA PHE A 191 35.91 -22.81 27.93
C PHE A 191 34.79 -22.35 26.99
N SER A 192 34.63 -23.01 25.84
CA SER A 192 33.43 -22.88 25.01
C SER A 192 32.35 -23.80 25.57
N PHE A 193 31.22 -23.23 25.98
CA PHE A 193 30.05 -23.98 26.40
C PHE A 193 29.03 -23.97 25.26
N CYS A 194 28.62 -25.15 24.79
CA CYS A 194 27.45 -25.30 23.93
C CYS A 194 26.25 -25.53 24.85
N LEU A 195 25.31 -24.59 24.90
CA LEU A 195 24.07 -24.76 25.66
C LEU A 195 23.06 -25.47 24.74
N ILE A 196 22.89 -26.78 24.91
CA ILE A 196 21.82 -27.51 24.23
C ILE A 196 20.53 -27.29 25.04
N LEU A 197 19.66 -26.40 24.56
CA LEU A 197 18.28 -26.31 25.07
C LEU A 197 17.50 -27.53 24.56
N GLN A 198 17.18 -28.47 25.45
CA GLN A 198 16.19 -29.50 25.16
C GLN A 198 14.79 -28.94 25.45
N TRP A 199 13.89 -29.08 24.47
CA TRP A 199 12.48 -28.65 24.50
C TRP A 199 11.61 -29.52 25.41
#